data_AF-A0AAU7QF16-F1
#
_entry.id   AF-A0AAU7QF16-F1
#
_cell.length_a   1.000
_cell.length_b   1.000
_cell.length_c   1.000
_cell.angle_alpha   90.00
_cell.angle_beta   90.00
_cell.angle_gamma   90.00
#
_symmetry.space_group_name_H-M   'P 1'
#
loop_
_entity.id
_entity.type
_entity.pdbx_description
1 polymer ?
#
loop_
_entity_poly.entity_id
_entity_poly.type
_entity_poly.pdbx_seq_one_letter_code
_entity_poly.pdbx_strand_id
1 'polypeptide(L)'
;MVDRICSAQWPASLTIESESYGAVVVQNLPGAEIPRTFEKTAAITARFQEKRILVNTYADGIAFLGLSRGLEYLYQAAASREINQAIAGYMKTARYFLQRVYSLEAENLNDMAEKHRARLANPAIKRPLNTVARDFLRKIAGGRTIHLPADRIAETR
;
A
#
# COMPACT_ATOMS: atom_id res chain seq x y z
N MET A 1 7.11 -10.34 -5.22
CA MET A 1 6.15 -9.26 -4.87
C MET A 1 5.56 -8.75 -6.17
N VAL A 2 4.24 -8.61 -6.22
CA VAL A 2 3.53 -8.02 -7.35
C VAL A 2 2.72 -6.82 -6.86
N ASP A 3 2.69 -5.77 -7.66
CA ASP A 3 1.91 -4.58 -7.35
C ASP A 3 1.37 -3.93 -8.63
N ARG A 4 0.05 -3.86 -8.72
CA ARG A 4 -0.70 -3.11 -9.72
C ARG A 4 -2.10 -2.86 -9.14
N ILE A 5 -2.50 -1.60 -9.10
CA ILE A 5 -3.85 -1.21 -8.69
C ILE A 5 -4.78 -1.53 -9.86
N CYS A 6 -5.81 -2.32 -9.57
CA CYS A 6 -6.85 -2.66 -10.51
C CYS A 6 -8.23 -2.64 -9.86
N SER A 7 -9.24 -2.47 -10.70
CA SER A 7 -10.66 -2.61 -10.36
C SER A 7 -11.27 -3.62 -11.32
N ALA A 8 -12.13 -4.48 -10.78
CA ALA A 8 -12.85 -5.49 -11.55
C ALA A 8 -14.32 -5.49 -11.09
N GLN A 9 -15.23 -5.68 -12.04
CA GLN A 9 -16.67 -5.73 -11.78
C GLN A 9 -17.18 -7.17 -11.85
N TRP A 10 -16.48 -8.13 -11.23
CA TRP A 10 -16.94 -9.53 -11.19
C TRP A 10 -18.13 -9.70 -10.23
N PRO A 11 -19.19 -10.47 -10.56
CA PRO A 11 -19.37 -11.25 -11.79
C PRO A 11 -20.06 -10.49 -12.95
N ALA A 12 -20.37 -9.21 -12.80
CA ALA A 12 -21.07 -8.41 -13.80
C ALA A 12 -20.27 -8.21 -15.12
N SER A 13 -18.94 -8.25 -15.07
CA SER A 13 -18.05 -8.11 -16.23
C SER A 13 -16.70 -8.81 -16.03
N LEU A 14 -16.10 -9.23 -17.15
CA LEU A 14 -14.71 -9.72 -17.23
C LEU A 14 -13.69 -8.60 -17.50
N THR A 15 -14.15 -7.37 -17.74
CA THR A 15 -13.28 -6.22 -17.95
C THR A 15 -12.57 -5.84 -16.65
N ILE A 16 -11.26 -5.63 -16.75
CA ILE A 16 -10.41 -5.16 -15.65
C ILE A 16 -9.82 -3.81 -16.04
N GLU A 17 -10.03 -2.82 -15.19
CA GLU A 17 -9.36 -1.52 -15.29
C GLU A 17 -8.10 -1.58 -14.43
N SER A 18 -6.94 -1.25 -15.00
CA SER A 18 -5.69 -1.22 -14.25
C SER A 18 -4.90 0.04 -14.54
N GLU A 19 -4.15 0.52 -13.55
CA GLU A 19 -3.21 1.61 -13.77
C GLU A 19 -2.08 1.19 -14.75
N SER A 20 -1.42 2.17 -15.37
CA SER A 20 -0.27 1.92 -16.25
C SER A 20 0.93 1.38 -15.48
N TYR A 21 1.10 1.81 -14.24
CA TYR A 21 2.15 1.32 -13.36
C TYR A 21 1.98 -0.18 -13.07
N GLY A 22 3.10 -0.88 -12.99
CA GLY A 22 3.13 -2.26 -12.53
C GLY A 22 4.53 -2.60 -12.06
N ALA A 23 4.62 -3.34 -10.96
CA ALA A 23 5.89 -3.85 -10.45
C ALA A 23 5.82 -5.36 -10.26
N VAL A 24 6.83 -6.05 -10.77
CA VAL A 24 7.13 -7.44 -10.46
C VAL A 24 8.54 -7.48 -9.93
N VAL A 25 8.66 -7.81 -8.65
CA VAL A 25 9.93 -7.91 -7.94
C VAL A 25 10.14 -9.36 -7.51
N VAL A 26 11.27 -9.94 -7.84
CA VAL A 26 11.58 -11.34 -7.54
C VAL A 26 12.85 -11.45 -6.71
N GLN A 27 12.90 -12.45 -5.83
CA GLN A 27 14.10 -12.80 -5.09
C GLN A 27 15.13 -13.38 -6.06
N ASN A 28 16.34 -12.84 -6.06
CA ASN A 28 17.43 -13.35 -6.88
C ASN A 28 18.02 -14.61 -6.24
N LEU A 29 17.56 -15.79 -6.70
CA LEU A 29 18.06 -17.09 -6.24
C LEU A 29 19.05 -17.68 -7.26
N PRO A 30 20.09 -18.41 -6.81
CA PRO A 30 21.02 -19.08 -7.71
C PRO A 30 20.30 -20.04 -8.67
N GLY A 31 20.63 -19.97 -9.97
CA GLY A 31 20.06 -20.83 -11.01
C GLY A 31 18.66 -20.45 -11.48
N ALA A 32 18.04 -19.40 -10.93
CA ALA A 32 16.73 -18.94 -11.38
C ALA A 32 16.80 -18.15 -12.68
N GLU A 33 16.07 -18.59 -13.70
CA GLU A 33 15.84 -17.82 -14.93
C GLU A 33 14.78 -16.75 -14.68
N ILE A 34 15.21 -15.49 -14.67
CA ILE A 34 14.33 -14.34 -14.38
C ILE A 34 14.25 -13.43 -15.61
N PRO A 35 13.03 -13.16 -16.14
CA PRO A 35 12.84 -12.19 -17.21
C PRO A 35 13.48 -10.84 -16.92
N ARG A 36 14.12 -10.22 -17.92
CA ARG A 36 14.80 -8.93 -17.77
C ARG A 36 13.89 -7.78 -17.35
N THR A 37 12.59 -7.92 -17.60
CA THR A 37 11.56 -6.93 -17.25
C THR A 37 11.22 -6.93 -15.76
N PHE A 38 11.67 -7.93 -14.99
CA PHE A 38 11.39 -8.02 -13.56
C PHE A 38 12.54 -7.41 -12.74
N GLU A 39 12.18 -6.65 -11.72
CA GLU A 39 13.14 -6.16 -10.73
C GLU A 39 13.66 -7.35 -9.92
N LYS A 40 14.98 -7.45 -9.78
CA LYS A 40 15.65 -8.48 -8.98
C LYS A 40 16.11 -7.86 -7.67
N THR A 41 15.91 -8.56 -6.56
CA THR A 41 16.37 -8.11 -5.26
C THR A 41 16.90 -9.28 -4.42
N ALA A 42 17.86 -9.00 -3.54
CA ALA A 42 18.25 -9.92 -2.48
C ALA A 42 17.36 -9.79 -1.24
N ALA A 43 16.56 -8.73 -1.14
CA ALA A 43 15.78 -8.36 0.04
C ALA A 43 14.26 -8.32 -0.26
N ILE A 44 13.70 -9.43 -0.76
CA ILE A 44 12.28 -9.47 -1.17
C ILE A 44 11.31 -9.14 -0.01
N THR A 45 11.68 -9.48 1.22
CA THR A 45 10.90 -9.19 2.42
C THR A 45 10.78 -7.68 2.64
N ALA A 46 11.87 -6.92 2.48
CA ALA A 46 11.84 -5.47 2.63
C ALA A 46 10.94 -4.82 1.56
N ARG A 47 11.06 -5.25 0.30
CA ARG A 47 10.21 -4.77 -0.80
C ARG A 47 8.72 -5.11 -0.60
N PHE A 48 8.44 -6.29 -0.07
CA PHE A 48 7.07 -6.67 0.28
C PHE A 48 6.49 -5.79 1.39
N GLN A 49 7.27 -5.48 2.42
CA GLN A 49 6.81 -4.71 3.58
C GLN A 49 6.66 -3.23 3.27
N GLU A 50 7.56 -2.66 2.46
CA GLU A 50 7.42 -1.33 1.88
C GLU A 50 6.07 -1.21 1.15
N LYS A 51 5.81 -2.09 0.18
CA LYS A 51 4.54 -2.10 -0.56
C LYS A 51 3.34 -2.26 0.37
N ARG A 52 3.42 -3.21 1.30
CA ARG A 52 2.35 -3.49 2.25
C ARG A 52 2.01 -2.26 3.08
N ILE A 53 3.00 -1.51 3.53
CA ILE A 53 2.80 -0.34 4.38
C ILE A 53 2.43 0.90 3.56
N LEU A 54 3.22 1.25 2.55
CA LEU A 54 3.06 2.49 1.81
C LEU A 54 1.85 2.46 0.85
N VAL A 55 1.42 1.28 0.42
CA VAL A 55 0.24 1.11 -0.43
C VAL A 55 -0.94 0.58 0.37
N ASN A 56 -0.84 -0.64 0.92
CA ASN A 56 -2.03 -1.29 1.48
C ASN A 56 -2.47 -0.64 2.79
N THR A 57 -1.54 -0.34 3.71
CA THR A 57 -1.91 0.30 4.99
C THR A 57 -2.45 1.69 4.78
N TYR A 58 -1.79 2.47 3.93
CA TYR A 58 -2.28 3.79 3.56
C TYR A 58 -3.69 3.70 2.94
N ALA A 59 -3.89 2.84 1.94
CA ALA A 59 -5.20 2.65 1.30
C ALA A 59 -6.29 2.19 2.27
N ASP A 60 -5.98 1.27 3.18
CA ASP A 60 -6.90 0.81 4.21
C ASP A 60 -7.29 1.95 5.16
N GLY A 61 -6.32 2.71 5.67
CA GLY A 61 -6.56 3.82 6.58
C GLY A 61 -7.39 4.95 5.96
N ILE A 62 -7.04 5.39 4.74
CA ILE A 62 -7.81 6.44 4.07
C ILE A 62 -9.19 5.96 3.63
N ALA A 63 -9.39 4.66 3.40
CA ALA A 63 -10.70 4.14 3.03
C ALA A 63 -11.71 4.29 4.18
N PHE A 64 -11.30 4.00 5.41
CA PHE A 64 -12.15 4.22 6.59
C PHE A 64 -12.45 5.71 6.80
N LEU A 65 -11.42 6.57 6.69
CA LEU A 65 -11.58 8.03 6.82
C LEU A 65 -12.39 8.67 5.70
N GLY A 66 -12.37 8.09 4.50
CA GLY A 66 -13.15 8.51 3.35
C GLY A 66 -14.62 8.12 3.50
N LEU A 67 -14.91 6.90 3.96
CA LEU A 67 -16.27 6.45 4.25
C LEU A 67 -16.92 7.33 5.33
N SER A 68 -16.19 7.69 6.38
CA SER A 68 -16.69 8.58 7.43
C SER A 68 -16.99 10.01 6.93
N ARG A 69 -16.54 10.37 5.73
CA ARG A 69 -16.77 11.66 5.06
C ARG A 69 -17.73 11.57 3.87
N GLY A 70 -18.40 10.42 3.69
CA GLY A 70 -19.33 10.21 2.58
C GLY A 70 -18.68 10.14 1.20
N LEU A 71 -17.37 9.87 1.12
CA LEU A 71 -16.70 9.62 -0.16
C LEU A 71 -17.05 8.22 -0.68
N GLU A 72 -17.01 8.05 -1.99
CA GLU A 72 -17.43 6.82 -2.67
C GLU A 72 -16.22 6.01 -3.16
N TYR A 73 -15.18 6.68 -3.65
CA TYR A 73 -14.04 6.05 -4.32
C TYR A 73 -12.71 6.34 -3.62
N LEU A 74 -11.77 5.38 -3.73
CA LEU A 74 -10.44 5.47 -3.12
C LEU A 74 -9.65 6.69 -3.60
N TYR A 75 -9.76 7.05 -4.88
CA TYR A 75 -9.04 8.20 -5.42
C TYR A 75 -9.48 9.52 -4.77
N GLN A 76 -10.74 9.64 -4.36
CA GLN A 76 -11.25 10.82 -3.66
C GLN A 76 -10.60 10.93 -2.27
N ALA A 77 -10.51 9.80 -1.56
CA ALA A 77 -9.86 9.74 -0.26
C ALA A 77 -8.36 10.04 -0.34
N ALA A 78 -7.68 9.50 -1.36
CA ALA A 78 -6.25 9.71 -1.57
C ALA A 78 -5.91 11.16 -1.97
N ALA A 79 -6.80 11.82 -2.71
CA ALA A 79 -6.67 13.22 -3.10
C ALA A 79 -7.04 14.21 -1.98
N SER A 80 -7.77 13.78 -0.95
CA SER A 80 -8.23 14.66 0.13
C SER A 80 -7.08 15.11 1.04
N ARG A 81 -6.82 16.42 1.08
CA ARG A 81 -5.82 17.02 1.98
C ARG A 81 -6.15 16.75 3.44
N GLU A 82 -7.42 16.84 3.82
CA GLU A 82 -7.88 16.64 5.20
C GLU A 82 -7.64 15.20 5.68
N ILE A 83 -7.96 14.20 4.85
CA ILE A 83 -7.70 12.78 5.17
C ILE A 83 -6.20 12.52 5.26
N ASN A 84 -5.41 13.09 4.35
CA ASN A 84 -3.95 12.96 4.37
C ASN A 84 -3.34 13.59 5.63
N GLN A 85 -3.86 14.73 6.09
CA GLN A 85 -3.45 15.34 7.35
C GLN A 85 -3.81 14.45 8.54
N ALA A 86 -5.01 13.87 8.55
CA ALA A 86 -5.47 12.99 9.62
C ALA A 86 -4.62 11.72 9.77
N ILE A 87 -4.16 11.12 8.66
CA ILE A 87 -3.35 9.88 8.69
C ILE A 87 -1.84 10.13 8.75
N ALA A 88 -1.38 11.39 8.60
CA ALA A 88 0.05 11.73 8.47
C ALA A 88 0.90 11.22 9.63
N GLY A 89 0.42 11.36 10.87
CA GLY A 89 1.13 10.91 12.07
C GLY A 89 1.36 9.39 12.07
N TYR A 90 0.32 8.63 11.72
CA TYR A 90 0.43 7.18 11.61
C TYR A 90 1.39 6.76 10.50
N MET A 91 1.31 7.37 9.31
CA MET A 91 2.21 7.05 8.20
C MET A 91 3.66 7.44 8.47
N LYS A 92 3.91 8.48 9.28
CA LYS A 92 5.24 8.82 9.76
C LYS A 92 5.82 7.69 10.61
N THR A 93 5.04 7.18 11.56
CA THR A 93 5.44 6.02 12.39
C THR A 93 5.67 4.77 11.53
N ALA A 94 4.82 4.54 10.53
CA ALA A 94 4.95 3.41 9.63
C ALA A 94 6.24 3.47 8.78
N ARG A 95 6.63 4.65 8.30
CA ARG A 95 7.94 4.85 7.63
C ARG A 95 9.11 4.67 8.60
N TYR A 96 9.00 5.16 9.82
CA TYR A 96 10.04 4.94 10.84
C TYR A 96 10.26 3.45 11.12
N PHE A 97 9.19 2.65 11.20
CA PHE A 97 9.30 1.19 11.30
C PHE A 97 10.05 0.58 10.10
N LEU A 98 9.73 1.00 8.87
CA LEU A 98 10.43 0.54 7.67
C LEU A 98 11.94 0.84 7.70
N GLN A 99 12.32 2.02 8.19
CA GLN A 99 13.73 2.39 8.37
C GLN A 99 14.42 1.50 9.38
N ARG A 100 13.81 1.31 10.56
CA ARG A 100 14.45 0.60 11.68
C ARG A 100 14.54 -0.91 11.47
N VAL A 101 13.50 -1.52 10.89
CA VAL A 101 13.39 -2.98 10.80
C VAL A 101 13.89 -3.52 9.46
N TYR A 102 13.77 -2.73 8.40
CA TYR A 102 14.16 -3.17 7.04
C TYR A 102 15.29 -2.35 6.44
N SER A 103 15.90 -1.44 7.21
CA SER A 103 17.05 -0.63 6.77
C SER A 103 16.79 0.10 5.45
N LEU A 104 15.56 0.59 5.27
CA LEU A 104 15.18 1.37 4.09
C LEU A 104 15.48 2.85 4.33
N GLU A 105 16.11 3.50 3.36
CA GLU A 105 16.51 4.92 3.46
C GLU A 105 15.30 5.88 3.53
N ALA A 106 15.44 6.94 4.32
CA ALA A 106 14.36 7.86 4.62
C ALA A 106 13.87 8.64 3.38
N GLU A 107 14.80 9.14 2.57
CA GLU A 107 14.52 9.87 1.33
C GLU A 107 13.74 8.97 0.36
N ASN A 108 14.22 7.74 0.14
CA ASN A 108 13.55 6.76 -0.73
C ASN A 108 12.12 6.46 -0.25
N LEU A 109 11.89 6.35 1.05
CA LEU A 109 10.56 6.08 1.61
C LEU A 109 9.58 7.25 1.42
N ASN A 110 10.06 8.49 1.45
CA ASN A 110 9.21 9.65 1.20
C ASN A 110 8.81 9.72 -0.28
N ASP A 111 9.76 9.52 -1.19
CA ASP A 111 9.49 9.49 -2.62
C ASP A 111 8.55 8.35 -3.00
N MET A 112 8.74 7.16 -2.42
CA MET A 112 7.84 6.04 -2.62
C MET A 112 6.44 6.31 -2.05
N ALA A 113 6.33 6.89 -0.85
CA ALA A 113 5.05 7.26 -0.27
C ALA A 113 4.27 8.23 -1.18
N GLU A 114 4.94 9.26 -1.69
CA GLU A 114 4.32 10.23 -2.58
C GLU A 114 3.91 9.60 -3.92
N LYS A 115 4.77 8.77 -4.51
CA LYS A 115 4.45 7.98 -5.71
C LYS A 115 3.22 7.10 -5.50
N HIS A 116 3.15 6.38 -4.39
CA HIS A 116 2.01 5.51 -4.07
C HIS A 116 0.73 6.29 -3.83
N ARG A 117 0.82 7.46 -3.18
CA ARG A 117 -0.31 8.37 -3.00
C ARG A 117 -0.85 8.87 -4.34
N ALA A 118 0.03 9.33 -5.23
CA ALA A 118 -0.35 9.79 -6.56
C ALA A 118 -1.02 8.68 -7.38
N ARG A 119 -0.50 7.45 -7.30
CA ARG A 119 -1.13 6.27 -7.92
C ARG A 119 -2.53 5.98 -7.39
N LEU A 120 -2.72 6.02 -6.08
CA LEU A 120 -4.01 5.79 -5.45
C LEU A 120 -5.01 6.93 -5.70
N ALA A 121 -4.52 8.14 -5.97
CA ALA A 121 -5.32 9.31 -6.33
C ALA A 121 -5.73 9.35 -7.81
N ASN A 122 -5.37 8.34 -8.62
CA ASN A 122 -5.73 8.29 -10.03
C ASN A 122 -7.26 8.07 -10.22
N PRO A 123 -8.01 9.06 -10.76
CA PRO A 123 -9.46 8.97 -10.92
C PRO A 123 -9.89 7.99 -12.02
N ALA A 124 -8.98 7.56 -12.89
CA ALA A 124 -9.26 6.57 -13.93
C ALA A 124 -9.49 5.17 -13.35
N ILE A 125 -9.07 4.91 -12.10
CA ILE A 125 -9.29 3.63 -11.44
C ILE A 125 -10.37 3.77 -10.38
N LYS A 126 -11.60 3.46 -10.76
CA LYS A 126 -12.77 3.56 -9.88
C LYS A 126 -12.83 2.36 -8.95
N ARG A 127 -12.22 2.50 -7.78
CA ARG A 127 -12.25 1.48 -6.72
C ARG A 127 -13.17 1.94 -5.57
N PRO A 128 -14.36 1.35 -5.40
CA PRO A 128 -15.30 1.74 -4.35
C PRO A 128 -14.73 1.55 -2.95
N LEU A 129 -14.90 2.52 -2.06
CA LEU A 129 -14.34 2.49 -0.71
C LEU A 129 -14.84 1.31 0.13
N ASN A 130 -16.10 0.89 -0.03
CA ASN A 130 -16.65 -0.29 0.65
C ASN A 130 -15.89 -1.60 0.27
N THR A 131 -15.44 -1.72 -0.98
CA THR A 131 -14.62 -2.88 -1.43
C THR A 131 -13.21 -2.82 -0.87
N VAL A 132 -12.69 -1.61 -0.65
CA VAL A 132 -11.40 -1.42 0.01
C VAL A 132 -11.56 -1.76 1.48
N ALA A 133 -12.42 -1.06 2.21
CA ALA A 133 -12.62 -1.13 3.66
C ALA A 133 -13.18 -2.46 4.20
N ARG A 134 -13.57 -3.40 3.33
CA ARG A 134 -14.07 -4.73 3.72
C ARG A 134 -13.14 -5.48 4.68
N ASP A 135 -13.69 -6.45 5.39
CA ASP A 135 -12.97 -7.34 6.31
C ASP A 135 -12.19 -6.58 7.40
N PHE A 136 -12.81 -5.54 7.97
CA PHE A 136 -12.18 -4.65 8.96
C PHE A 136 -11.46 -5.40 10.09
N LEU A 137 -12.15 -6.33 10.77
CA LEU A 137 -11.58 -7.11 11.87
C LEU A 137 -10.30 -7.84 11.47
N ARG A 138 -10.24 -8.35 10.23
CA ARG A 138 -9.04 -9.01 9.71
C ARG A 138 -7.88 -8.03 9.48
N LYS A 139 -8.16 -6.77 9.16
CA LYS A 139 -7.14 -5.75 8.90
C LYS A 139 -6.54 -5.16 10.17
N ILE A 140 -7.32 -5.14 11.25
CA ILE A 140 -6.89 -4.67 12.57
C ILE A 140 -6.40 -5.81 13.48
N ALA A 141 -6.48 -7.07 13.07
CA ALA A 141 -5.87 -8.16 13.85
C ALA A 141 -4.33 -7.97 13.93
N GLY A 142 -3.72 -8.38 15.06
CA GLY A 142 -2.28 -8.25 15.31
C GLY A 142 -1.41 -8.80 14.17
N GLY A 143 -0.32 -8.10 13.87
CA GLY A 143 0.58 -8.44 12.75
C GLY A 143 0.00 -8.20 11.34
N ARG A 144 -1.18 -7.55 11.23
CA ARG A 144 -1.79 -7.16 9.95
C ARG A 144 -1.49 -5.71 9.59
N THR A 145 -1.97 -5.31 8.42
CA THR A 145 -1.61 -4.08 7.71
C THR A 145 -1.65 -2.83 8.61
N ILE A 146 -2.63 -2.72 9.52
CA ILE A 146 -2.81 -1.55 10.40
C ILE A 146 -1.99 -1.64 11.70
N HIS A 147 -1.85 -2.82 12.30
CA HIS A 147 -1.14 -2.98 13.58
C HIS A 147 0.37 -3.20 13.45
N LEU A 148 0.84 -3.67 12.30
CA LEU A 148 2.22 -4.11 12.10
C LEU A 148 3.28 -3.07 12.50
N PRO A 149 3.14 -1.75 12.20
CA PRO A 149 4.12 -0.77 12.68
C PRO A 149 4.10 -0.54 14.20
N ALA A 150 2.91 -0.59 14.83
CA ALA A 150 2.77 -0.30 16.25
C ALA A 150 3.26 -1.47 17.12
N ASP A 151 2.86 -2.70 16.77
CA ASP A 151 3.23 -3.91 17.52
C ASP A 151 4.75 -4.12 17.51
N ARG A 152 5.40 -3.91 16.36
CA ARG A 152 6.82 -4.23 16.17
C ARG A 152 7.78 -3.16 16.66
N ILE A 153 7.38 -1.89 16.71
CA ILE A 153 8.20 -0.85 17.34
C ILE A 153 8.31 -1.10 18.85
N ALA A 154 7.23 -1.58 19.48
CA ALA A 154 7.24 -1.92 20.91
C ALA A 154 8.20 -3.07 21.24
N GLU A 155 8.39 -4.02 20.32
CA GLU A 155 9.33 -5.15 20.47
C GLU A 155 10.81 -4.78 20.23
N THR A 156 11.09 -3.58 19.69
CA THR A 156 12.47 -3.09 19.43
C THR A 156 13.03 -2.19 20.53
N ARG A 157 12.33 -2.08 21.66
CA ARG A 157 12.78 -1.39 22.89
C ARG A 157 13.25 -2.41 23.92
#